data_AF-A0A7K5IB54-F1
#
_entry.id   AF-A0A7K5IB54-F1
#
_cell.length_a   1.000
_cell.length_b   1.000
_cell.length_c   1.000
_cell.angle_alpha   90.00
_cell.angle_beta   90.00
_cell.angle_gamma   90.00
#
_symmetry.space_group_name_H-M   'P 1'
#
loop_
_entity.id
_entity.type
_entity.pdbx_description
1 polymer ?
#
loop_
_entity_poly.entity_id
_entity_poly.type
_entity_poly.pdbx_seq_one_letter_code
_entity_poly.pdbx_strand_id
1 'polypeptide(L)'
;VVADAITQAVEEKFFQGVLQPQLLQMSELAVLSATAVLAGAVRQIRAPSLLHHLVLFLLGPDRHPETPGDAPHPLRTQLIDRCDHLSDEISLASLRLFEELLQKPHEHVAHNLVLRNLEMRGYLQRGPPPPDERGPPETDPDEDGLDLEGEDPYFTDGFPDAGFRRTKKPPEGSAPPGKGQVSEVVSR
;
A
#
# COMPACT_ATOMS: atom_id res chain seq x y z
N VAL A 1 -6.48 -0.77 32.39
CA VAL A 1 -5.52 -0.55 33.48
C VAL A 1 -4.26 -1.40 33.32
N VAL A 2 -4.30 -2.73 33.51
CA VAL A 2 -3.07 -3.57 33.45
C VAL A 2 -2.44 -3.59 32.05
N ALA A 3 -3.24 -3.77 31.00
CA ALA A 3 -2.73 -3.75 29.62
C ALA A 3 -2.09 -2.41 29.23
N ASP A 4 -2.65 -1.31 29.71
CA ASP A 4 -2.16 0.05 29.43
C ASP A 4 -0.84 0.30 30.18
N ALA A 5 -0.76 -0.08 31.46
CA ALA A 5 0.46 -0.01 32.25
C ALA A 5 1.59 -0.87 31.67
N ILE A 6 1.28 -2.07 31.15
CA ILE A 6 2.25 -2.90 30.41
C ILE A 6 2.67 -2.20 29.12
N THR A 7 1.74 -1.61 28.37
CA THR A 7 2.04 -0.93 27.10
C THR A 7 2.96 0.28 27.32
N GLN A 8 2.65 1.12 28.31
CA GLN A 8 3.49 2.25 28.72
C GLN A 8 4.87 1.77 29.19
N ALA A 9 4.94 0.71 30.00
CA ALA A 9 6.23 0.16 30.44
C ALA A 9 7.08 -0.37 29.27
N VAL A 10 6.46 -0.97 28.24
CA VAL A 10 7.18 -1.39 27.02
C VAL A 10 7.64 -0.18 26.21
N GLU A 11 6.83 0.87 26.09
CA GLU A 11 7.24 2.10 25.41
C GLU A 11 8.45 2.73 26.11
N GLU A 12 8.36 3.01 27.42
CA GLU A 12 9.44 3.64 28.18
C GLU A 12 10.71 2.79 28.20
N LYS A 13 10.59 1.48 28.51
CA LYS A 13 11.77 0.64 28.77
C LYS A 13 12.38 0.03 27.50
N PHE A 14 11.57 -0.25 26.48
CA PHE A 14 12.05 -0.94 25.27
C PHE A 14 12.07 -0.02 24.05
N PHE A 15 10.97 0.69 23.73
CA PHE A 15 10.96 1.56 22.55
C PHE A 15 11.89 2.77 22.74
N GLN A 16 11.66 3.58 23.76
CA GLN A 16 12.47 4.77 24.05
C GLN A 16 13.82 4.39 24.70
N GLY A 17 13.80 3.45 25.67
CA GLY A 17 14.99 3.08 26.44
C GLY A 17 16.05 2.24 25.71
N VAL A 18 15.67 1.47 24.68
CA VAL A 18 16.59 0.54 23.98
C VAL A 18 16.58 0.72 22.46
N LEU A 19 15.42 0.69 21.81
CA LEU A 19 15.35 0.77 20.35
C LEU A 19 15.74 2.15 19.84
N GLN A 20 15.20 3.24 20.42
CA GLN A 20 15.49 4.60 19.98
C GLN A 20 16.99 4.94 19.91
N PRO A 21 17.83 4.72 20.95
CA PRO A 21 19.25 5.02 20.86
C PRO A 21 19.99 4.13 19.84
N GLN A 22 19.60 2.86 19.69
CA GLN A 22 20.20 1.95 18.71
C GLN A 22 19.82 2.33 17.28
N LEU A 23 18.55 2.68 17.05
CA LEU A 23 18.06 3.20 15.78
C LEU A 23 18.72 4.54 15.45
N LEU A 24 18.91 5.44 16.41
CA LEU A 24 19.57 6.73 16.16
C LEU A 24 21.10 6.62 15.95
N GLN A 25 21.71 5.46 16.23
CA GLN A 25 23.15 5.25 16.10
C GLN A 25 23.62 5.20 14.64
N MET A 26 24.90 5.54 14.40
CA MET A 26 25.54 5.53 13.07
C MET A 26 26.36 4.27 12.75
N SER A 27 26.34 3.25 13.60
CA SER A 27 27.05 1.99 13.34
C SER A 27 26.16 1.07 12.49
N GLU A 28 26.65 0.65 11.33
CA GLU A 28 25.93 -0.23 10.41
C GLU A 28 25.39 -1.50 11.10
N LEU A 29 26.21 -2.20 11.89
CA LEU A 29 25.77 -3.37 12.66
C LEU A 29 24.65 -3.03 13.67
N ALA A 30 24.73 -1.87 14.34
CA ALA A 30 23.69 -1.43 15.28
C ALA A 30 22.38 -1.11 14.54
N VAL A 31 22.47 -0.43 13.39
CA VAL A 31 21.33 -0.10 12.53
C VAL A 31 20.67 -1.36 11.99
N LEU A 32 21.42 -2.28 11.41
CA LEU A 32 20.89 -3.53 10.84
C LEU A 32 20.23 -4.40 11.93
N SER A 33 20.87 -4.57 13.09
CA SER A 33 20.32 -5.35 14.19
C SER A 33 19.07 -4.70 14.82
N ALA A 34 19.09 -3.38 15.06
CA ALA A 34 17.93 -2.67 15.59
C ALA A 34 16.75 -2.67 14.61
N THR A 35 16.99 -2.45 13.31
CA THR A 35 15.96 -2.52 12.27
C THR A 35 15.39 -3.92 12.12
N ALA A 36 16.22 -4.97 12.23
CA ALA A 36 15.75 -6.36 12.19
C ALA A 36 14.90 -6.72 13.43
N VAL A 37 15.31 -6.30 14.62
CA VAL A 37 14.52 -6.46 15.86
C VAL A 37 13.20 -5.69 15.75
N LEU A 38 13.24 -4.47 15.23
CA LEU A 38 12.05 -3.63 15.04
C LEU A 38 11.07 -4.24 14.03
N ALA A 39 11.53 -4.68 12.85
CA ALA A 39 10.69 -5.36 11.87
C ALA A 39 10.10 -6.67 12.45
N GLY A 40 10.90 -7.41 13.22
CA GLY A 40 10.44 -8.58 13.97
C GLY A 40 9.36 -8.25 15.02
N ALA A 41 9.49 -7.12 15.71
CA ALA A 41 8.51 -6.63 16.68
C ALA A 41 7.22 -6.17 16.00
N VAL A 42 7.32 -5.34 14.94
CA VAL A 42 6.19 -4.93 14.09
C VAL A 42 5.42 -6.18 13.65
N ARG A 43 6.08 -7.15 13.00
CA ARG A 43 5.46 -8.39 12.53
C ARG A 43 4.68 -9.12 13.64
N GLN A 44 5.31 -9.33 14.80
CA GLN A 44 4.77 -10.14 15.89
C GLN A 44 3.70 -9.44 16.75
N ILE A 45 3.72 -8.11 16.86
CA ILE A 45 2.75 -7.38 17.69
C ILE A 45 1.35 -7.50 17.08
N ARG A 46 0.44 -8.11 17.86
CA ARG A 46 -0.99 -8.29 17.58
C ARG A 46 -1.91 -7.53 18.55
N ALA A 47 -1.38 -7.08 19.69
CA ALA A 47 -2.15 -6.31 20.67
C ALA A 47 -2.39 -4.88 20.13
N PRO A 48 -3.65 -4.42 19.94
CA PRO A 48 -3.93 -3.13 19.31
C PRO A 48 -3.31 -1.94 20.05
N SER A 49 -3.39 -1.92 21.38
CA SER A 49 -2.78 -0.86 22.20
C SER A 49 -1.27 -0.77 22.00
N LEU A 50 -0.57 -1.90 21.99
CA LEU A 50 0.88 -1.92 21.82
C LEU A 50 1.30 -1.57 20.38
N LEU A 51 0.52 -2.00 19.38
CA LEU A 51 0.72 -1.59 17.99
C LEU A 51 0.56 -0.07 17.84
N HIS A 52 -0.44 0.52 18.50
CA HIS A 52 -0.67 1.96 18.47
C HIS A 52 0.55 2.73 19.00
N HIS A 53 1.05 2.38 20.19
CA HIS A 53 2.21 3.05 20.79
C HIS A 53 3.48 2.84 19.96
N LEU A 54 3.68 1.66 19.36
CA LEU A 54 4.79 1.42 18.43
C LEU A 54 4.70 2.31 17.19
N VAL A 55 3.50 2.48 16.62
CA VAL A 55 3.29 3.32 15.43
C VAL A 55 3.51 4.80 15.74
N LEU A 56 3.02 5.30 16.88
CA LEU A 56 3.31 6.67 17.34
C LEU A 56 4.80 6.88 17.61
N PHE A 57 5.47 5.89 18.23
CA PHE A 57 6.91 5.91 18.48
C PHE A 57 7.74 6.01 17.19
N LEU A 58 7.33 5.32 16.11
CA LEU A 58 8.08 5.30 14.85
C LEU A 58 7.76 6.49 13.93
N LEU A 59 6.49 6.90 13.86
CA LEU A 59 6.02 7.87 12.87
C LEU A 59 5.76 9.26 13.46
N GLY A 60 5.76 9.40 14.78
CA GLY A 60 5.31 10.60 15.50
C GLY A 60 3.79 10.58 15.73
N PRO A 61 3.27 11.40 16.64
CA PRO A 61 1.82 11.49 16.90
C PRO A 61 1.07 12.41 15.92
N ASP A 62 1.78 13.30 15.25
CA ASP A 62 1.19 14.35 14.43
C ASP A 62 0.61 13.83 13.11
N ARG A 63 -0.65 14.23 12.84
CA ARG A 63 -1.37 13.92 11.60
C ARG A 63 -1.47 15.10 10.63
N HIS A 64 -0.98 16.28 11.03
CA HIS A 64 -1.00 17.51 10.24
C HIS A 64 -0.20 17.37 8.95
N PRO A 65 -0.60 18.00 7.82
CA PRO A 65 0.21 18.06 6.60
C PRO A 65 1.64 18.53 6.89
N GLU A 66 2.64 17.92 6.25
CA GLU A 66 4.06 18.16 6.56
C GLU A 66 4.54 19.45 5.91
N THR A 67 4.62 20.56 6.66
CA THR A 67 4.92 21.88 6.09
C THR A 67 6.43 22.18 5.99
N PRO A 68 6.90 22.96 4.99
CA PRO A 68 8.30 23.34 4.91
C PRO A 68 8.66 24.27 6.08
N GLY A 69 9.35 23.71 7.07
CA GLY A 69 9.71 24.39 8.32
C GLY A 69 9.28 23.64 9.58
N ASP A 70 8.39 22.65 9.49
CA ASP A 70 8.10 21.75 10.60
C ASP A 70 9.35 20.95 11.01
N ALA A 71 9.53 20.74 12.31
CA ALA A 71 10.52 19.80 12.82
C ALA A 71 9.97 18.37 12.66
N PRO A 72 10.52 17.54 11.74
CA PRO A 72 9.96 16.23 11.50
C PRO A 72 10.31 15.26 12.64
N HIS A 73 9.51 14.21 12.83
CA HIS A 73 9.76 13.21 13.86
C HIS A 73 11.10 12.50 13.59
N PRO A 74 12.10 12.55 14.49
CA PRO A 74 13.49 12.21 14.16
C PRO A 74 13.67 10.76 13.72
N LEU A 75 12.94 9.81 14.33
CA LEU A 75 12.96 8.41 13.90
C LEU A 75 12.31 8.22 12.53
N ARG A 76 11.24 8.96 12.21
CA ARG A 76 10.56 8.89 10.91
C ARG A 76 11.50 9.35 9.80
N THR A 77 12.11 10.52 9.94
CA THR A 77 13.09 11.06 8.99
C THR A 77 14.24 10.09 8.80
N GLN A 78 14.88 9.66 9.88
CA GLN A 78 16.04 8.78 9.78
C GLN A 78 15.73 7.41 9.16
N LEU A 79 14.55 6.85 9.41
CA LEU A 79 14.13 5.59 8.77
C LEU A 79 13.85 5.79 7.27
N ILE A 80 13.28 6.93 6.86
CA ILE A 80 13.06 7.28 5.45
C ILE A 80 14.41 7.52 4.74
N ASP A 81 15.32 8.30 5.33
CA ASP A 81 16.65 8.57 4.79
C ASP A 81 17.44 7.27 4.56
N ARG A 82 17.23 6.27 5.43
CA ARG A 82 17.86 4.94 5.29
C ARG A 82 17.33 4.10 4.14
N CYS A 83 16.20 4.43 3.53
CA CYS A 83 15.73 3.73 2.33
C CYS A 83 16.58 4.04 1.08
N ASP A 84 17.35 5.14 1.10
CA ASP A 84 18.29 5.56 0.06
C ASP A 84 19.74 5.61 0.60
N HIS A 85 20.10 4.63 1.42
CA HIS A 85 21.44 4.53 2.02
C HIS A 85 22.45 3.89 1.06
N LEU A 86 23.71 4.31 1.14
CA LEU A 86 24.84 3.79 0.33
C LEU A 86 25.15 2.30 0.55
N SER A 87 24.53 1.66 1.54
CA SER A 87 24.65 0.22 1.83
C SER A 87 23.30 -0.42 1.53
N ASP A 88 23.26 -1.25 0.49
CA ASP A 88 22.05 -1.95 0.03
C ASP A 88 21.40 -2.77 1.15
N GLU A 89 22.19 -3.29 2.11
CA GLU A 89 21.68 -4.03 3.27
C GLU A 89 20.84 -3.14 4.20
N ILE A 90 21.29 -1.91 4.46
CA ILE A 90 20.54 -0.93 5.28
C ILE A 90 19.28 -0.48 4.54
N SER A 91 19.38 -0.20 3.24
CA SER A 91 18.25 0.20 2.40
C SER A 91 17.19 -0.90 2.34
N LEU A 92 17.59 -2.14 2.06
CA LEU A 92 16.69 -3.29 2.01
C LEU A 92 16.07 -3.62 3.38
N ALA A 93 16.85 -3.54 4.47
CA ALA A 93 16.32 -3.76 5.82
C ALA A 93 15.27 -2.71 6.20
N SER A 94 15.50 -1.45 5.83
CA SER A 94 14.58 -0.34 6.12
C SER A 94 13.32 -0.42 5.26
N LEU A 95 13.43 -0.76 3.98
CA LEU A 95 12.28 -1.01 3.10
C LEU A 95 11.41 -2.18 3.60
N ARG A 96 12.01 -3.28 4.06
CA ARG A 96 11.29 -4.42 4.68
C ARG A 96 10.57 -4.02 5.97
N LEU A 97 11.14 -3.13 6.77
CA LEU A 97 10.45 -2.58 7.94
C LEU A 97 9.18 -1.80 7.54
N PHE A 98 9.27 -0.96 6.50
CA PHE A 98 8.09 -0.23 6.01
C PHE A 98 7.04 -1.16 5.37
N GLU A 99 7.46 -2.22 4.68
CA GLU A 99 6.56 -3.28 4.20
C GLU A 99 5.78 -3.93 5.35
N GLU A 100 6.46 -4.35 6.42
CA GLU A 100 5.85 -4.93 7.63
C GLU A 100 4.91 -3.96 8.34
N LEU A 101 5.21 -2.64 8.32
CA LEU A 101 4.32 -1.60 8.84
C LEU A 101 3.07 -1.42 7.98
N LEU A 102 3.21 -1.37 6.65
CA LEU A 102 2.10 -1.20 5.71
C LEU A 102 1.14 -2.41 5.70
N GLN A 103 1.62 -3.60 6.06
CA GLN A 103 0.79 -4.78 6.28
C GLN A 103 -0.08 -4.70 7.55
N LYS A 104 0.10 -3.70 8.42
CA LYS A 104 -0.70 -3.55 9.65
C LYS A 104 -2.00 -2.81 9.39
N PRO A 105 -3.15 -3.30 9.89
CA PRO A 105 -4.45 -2.62 9.76
C PRO A 105 -4.55 -1.46 10.76
N HIS A 106 -3.72 -0.43 10.59
CA HIS A 106 -3.63 0.72 11.48
C HIS A 106 -3.53 2.03 10.66
N GLU A 107 -4.64 2.75 10.57
CA GLU A 107 -4.84 3.96 9.74
C GLU A 107 -3.69 4.98 9.82
N HIS A 108 -3.14 5.18 11.02
CA HIS A 108 -2.06 6.14 11.27
C HIS A 108 -0.78 5.84 10.45
N VAL A 109 -0.55 4.59 10.04
CA VAL A 109 0.59 4.21 9.19
C VAL A 109 0.42 4.76 7.79
N ALA A 110 -0.70 4.43 7.12
CA ALA A 110 -1.01 4.94 5.79
C ALA A 110 -1.12 6.48 5.78
N HIS A 111 -1.64 7.07 6.85
CA HIS A 111 -1.69 8.52 7.01
C HIS A 111 -0.31 9.17 7.00
N ASN A 112 0.60 8.70 7.86
CA ASN A 112 1.91 9.31 8.06
C ASN A 112 2.94 9.01 6.96
N LEU A 113 2.78 7.90 6.25
CA LEU A 113 3.66 7.54 5.14
C LEU A 113 3.14 8.12 3.81
N VAL A 114 1.82 8.13 3.60
CA VAL A 114 1.21 8.48 2.31
C VAL A 114 0.40 9.78 2.38
N LEU A 115 -0.71 9.82 3.11
CA LEU A 115 -1.69 10.91 3.00
C LEU A 115 -1.11 12.29 3.37
N ARG A 116 -0.33 12.36 4.45
CA ARG A 116 0.35 13.59 4.91
C ARG A 116 1.22 14.24 3.82
N ASN A 117 1.82 13.43 2.94
CA ASN A 117 2.65 13.87 1.82
C ASN A 117 1.84 14.28 0.57
N LEU A 118 0.59 13.81 0.44
CA LEU A 118 -0.28 14.10 -0.70
C LEU A 118 -1.19 15.30 -0.46
N GLU A 119 -1.62 15.54 0.78
CA GLU A 119 -2.54 16.62 1.17
C GLU A 119 -2.03 18.01 0.76
N MET A 120 -0.76 18.34 1.07
CA MET A 120 -0.17 19.63 0.66
C MET A 120 -0.05 19.75 -0.87
N ARG A 121 0.31 18.67 -1.56
CA ARG A 121 0.58 18.67 -3.01
C ARG A 121 -0.69 18.83 -3.85
N GLY A 122 -1.86 19.00 -3.22
CA GLY A 122 -3.12 19.28 -3.89
C GLY A 122 -3.73 18.08 -4.62
N TYR A 123 -3.14 16.89 -4.55
CA TYR A 123 -3.65 15.70 -5.27
C TYR A 123 -5.06 15.26 -4.83
N LEU A 124 -5.50 15.67 -3.63
CA LEU A 124 -6.86 15.46 -3.12
C LEU A 124 -7.81 16.61 -3.45
N GLN A 125 -7.31 17.77 -3.90
CA GLN A 125 -8.14 18.83 -4.47
C GLN A 125 -8.56 18.45 -5.89
N ARG A 126 -9.55 17.55 -5.98
CA ARG A 126 -10.37 17.47 -7.18
C ARG A 126 -11.13 18.78 -7.28
N GLY A 127 -10.54 19.74 -8.02
CA GLY A 127 -11.23 20.97 -8.37
C GLY A 127 -12.60 20.66 -8.97
N PRO A 128 -13.60 21.56 -8.82
CA PRO A 128 -14.84 21.40 -9.54
C PRO A 128 -14.52 21.17 -11.01
N PRO A 129 -15.23 20.26 -11.72
CA PRO A 129 -15.03 20.15 -13.15
C PRO A 129 -15.15 21.56 -13.75
N PRO A 130 -14.27 21.94 -14.70
CA PRO A 130 -14.44 23.22 -15.38
C PRO A 130 -15.89 23.28 -15.86
N PRO A 131 -16.62 24.39 -15.64
CA PRO A 131 -18.00 24.47 -16.05
C PRO A 131 -18.04 24.10 -17.52
N ASP A 132 -18.83 23.08 -17.86
CA ASP A 132 -18.90 22.60 -19.24
C ASP A 132 -19.08 23.83 -20.15
N GLU A 133 -18.16 24.02 -21.10
CA GLU A 133 -18.46 24.79 -22.31
C GLU A 133 -19.44 23.95 -23.13
N ARG A 134 -20.62 23.73 -22.54
CA ARG A 134 -21.79 23.21 -23.19
C ARG A 134 -22.26 24.33 -24.10
N GLY A 135 -21.64 24.37 -25.27
CA GLY A 135 -22.13 25.14 -26.39
C GLY A 135 -23.62 24.86 -26.60
N PRO A 136 -24.33 25.76 -27.30
CA PRO A 136 -25.73 25.50 -27.66
C PRO A 136 -25.83 24.11 -28.29
N PRO A 137 -26.93 23.36 -28.05
CA PRO A 137 -27.10 22.05 -28.68
C PRO A 137 -27.06 22.25 -30.19
N GLU A 138 -25.97 21.83 -30.83
CA GLU A 138 -25.85 21.87 -32.28
C GLU A 138 -26.88 20.90 -32.84
N THR A 139 -27.69 21.41 -33.76
CA THR A 139 -28.77 20.66 -34.38
C THR A 139 -28.17 19.62 -35.32
N ASP A 140 -28.41 18.34 -35.06
CA ASP A 140 -27.95 17.23 -35.90
C ASP A 140 -28.28 17.48 -37.39
N PRO A 141 -27.27 17.51 -38.28
CA PRO A 141 -27.48 17.39 -39.72
C PRO A 141 -27.22 15.93 -40.13
N ASP A 142 -28.32 15.21 -40.30
CA ASP A 142 -28.52 14.02 -41.16
C ASP A 142 -27.40 12.93 -41.19
N GLU A 143 -27.75 11.72 -40.74
CA GLU A 143 -26.95 10.52 -40.97
C GLU A 143 -26.84 10.21 -42.48
N ASP A 144 -25.66 10.38 -43.08
CA ASP A 144 -25.24 9.53 -44.20
C ASP A 144 -23.71 9.57 -44.44
N GLY A 145 -23.08 8.38 -44.36
CA GLY A 145 -21.76 8.09 -44.92
C GLY A 145 -20.53 8.73 -44.26
N LEU A 146 -19.76 7.94 -43.51
CA LEU A 146 -18.54 7.28 -44.02
C LEU A 146 -17.83 6.49 -42.91
N ASP A 147 -17.58 5.21 -43.15
CA ASP A 147 -16.65 4.41 -42.35
C ASP A 147 -15.26 5.05 -42.40
N LEU A 148 -14.82 5.61 -41.27
CA LEU A 148 -13.45 6.02 -41.02
C LEU A 148 -12.99 5.42 -39.69
N GLU A 149 -13.00 4.07 -39.62
CA GLU A 149 -12.17 3.33 -38.67
C GLU A 149 -10.70 3.62 -39.00
N GLY A 150 -10.20 4.74 -38.48
CA GLY A 150 -8.77 5.01 -38.43
C GLY A 150 -8.11 4.03 -37.46
N GLU A 151 -7.63 2.91 -38.00
CA GLU A 151 -6.76 1.98 -37.26
C GLU A 151 -5.57 2.77 -36.72
N ASP A 152 -5.49 2.94 -35.40
CA ASP A 152 -4.37 3.60 -34.74
C ASP A 152 -3.10 2.74 -34.93
N PRO A 153 -2.09 3.20 -35.70
CA PRO A 153 -0.89 2.42 -35.97
C PRO A 153 -0.01 2.21 -34.74
N TYR A 154 -0.39 2.75 -33.57
CA TYR A 154 0.32 2.58 -32.31
C TYR A 154 -0.09 1.33 -31.51
N PHE A 155 -1.14 0.60 -31.92
CA PHE A 155 -1.64 -0.59 -31.22
C PHE A 155 -1.46 -1.93 -31.96
N THR A 156 -0.74 -1.94 -33.09
CA THR A 156 -0.31 -3.18 -33.77
C THR A 156 0.97 -3.77 -33.19
N ASP A 157 0.93 -4.18 -31.92
CA ASP A 157 1.88 -5.15 -31.37
C ASP A 157 1.14 -6.16 -30.47
N GLY A 158 1.30 -7.45 -30.80
CA GLY A 158 0.37 -8.48 -30.35
C GLY A 158 0.53 -8.88 -28.88
N PHE A 159 -0.53 -8.70 -28.08
CA PHE A 159 -0.69 -9.41 -26.82
C PHE A 159 -0.94 -10.91 -27.08
N PRO A 160 -0.18 -11.83 -26.48
CA PRO A 160 -0.40 -13.26 -26.67
C PRO A 160 -1.72 -13.72 -26.03
N ASP A 161 -2.39 -14.65 -26.72
CA ASP A 161 -3.75 -15.13 -26.44
C ASP A 161 -3.95 -15.67 -25.01
N ALA A 162 -4.42 -14.80 -24.12
CA ALA A 162 -4.96 -15.15 -22.81
C ALA A 162 -6.49 -15.19 -22.88
N GLY A 163 -7.03 -16.19 -23.58
CA GLY A 163 -8.45 -16.35 -23.87
C GLY A 163 -9.37 -16.40 -22.63
N PHE A 164 -9.80 -15.23 -22.14
CA PHE A 164 -10.92 -15.09 -21.19
C PHE A 164 -12.24 -15.40 -21.89
N ARG A 165 -12.49 -16.70 -22.08
CA ARG A 165 -13.71 -17.22 -22.69
C ARG A 165 -14.90 -16.93 -21.79
N ARG A 166 -15.57 -15.80 -21.99
CA ARG A 166 -16.86 -15.48 -21.34
C ARG A 166 -17.84 -16.61 -21.64
N THR A 167 -18.19 -17.39 -20.62
CA THR A 167 -19.17 -18.49 -20.71
C THR A 167 -20.57 -17.92 -20.88
N LYS A 168 -20.95 -17.62 -22.14
CA LYS A 168 -22.36 -17.39 -22.48
C LYS A 168 -23.14 -18.70 -22.25
N LYS A 169 -24.15 -18.60 -21.39
CA LYS A 169 -25.05 -19.68 -20.96
C LYS A 169 -25.75 -20.32 -22.17
N PRO A 170 -25.72 -21.65 -22.37
CA PRO A 170 -26.50 -22.30 -23.42
C PRO A 170 -27.98 -22.40 -23.03
N PRO A 171 -28.91 -22.38 -24.01
CA PRO A 171 -30.33 -22.57 -23.78
C PRO A 171 -30.70 -24.03 -23.49
N GLU A 172 -31.91 -24.23 -22.96
CA GLU A 172 -32.47 -25.53 -22.62
C GLU A 172 -32.76 -26.40 -23.86
N GLY A 173 -32.69 -27.72 -23.69
CA GLY A 173 -33.37 -28.68 -24.57
C GLY A 173 -32.50 -29.68 -25.32
N SER A 174 -32.15 -30.80 -24.65
CA SER A 174 -32.22 -32.20 -25.17
C SER A 174 -31.23 -33.13 -24.46
N ALA A 175 -31.65 -34.39 -24.24
CA ALA A 175 -30.87 -35.44 -23.59
C ALA A 175 -31.43 -36.84 -23.98
N PRO A 176 -30.71 -37.96 -23.71
CA PRO A 176 -29.27 -38.18 -23.69
C PRO A 176 -28.92 -39.06 -24.94
N PRO A 177 -28.47 -40.35 -24.96
CA PRO A 177 -27.83 -41.25 -23.97
C PRO A 177 -26.32 -41.53 -24.27
N GLY A 178 -25.58 -41.98 -23.25
CA GLY A 178 -24.19 -42.49 -23.43
C GLY A 178 -23.57 -42.97 -22.11
N LYS A 179 -23.52 -44.28 -21.88
CA LYS A 179 -23.08 -44.90 -20.61
C LYS A 179 -21.56 -44.82 -20.40
N GLY A 180 -21.12 -44.58 -19.17
CA GLY A 180 -19.72 -44.73 -18.74
C GLY A 180 -19.49 -44.47 -17.24
N GLN A 181 -19.66 -45.48 -16.39
CA GLN A 181 -19.05 -45.53 -15.05
C GLN A 181 -17.52 -45.74 -15.22
N VAL A 182 -16.61 -45.47 -14.25
CA VAL A 182 -16.46 -46.12 -12.93
C VAL A 182 -15.49 -45.32 -12.02
N SER A 183 -15.82 -45.30 -10.72
CA SER A 183 -15.03 -45.08 -9.48
C SER A 183 -13.75 -44.20 -9.42
N GLU A 184 -13.89 -43.11 -8.67
CA GLU A 184 -13.19 -42.82 -7.40
C GLU A 184 -12.22 -43.90 -6.85
N VAL A 185 -10.98 -43.51 -6.54
CA VAL A 185 -10.17 -44.12 -5.47
C VAL A 185 -9.42 -43.02 -4.69
N VAL A 186 -9.41 -43.14 -3.36
CA VAL A 186 -8.90 -42.16 -2.39
C VAL A 186 -7.45 -42.48 -1.96
N SER A 187 -6.68 -41.41 -1.73
CA SER A 187 -5.44 -41.26 -0.93
C SER A 187 -4.47 -42.42 -0.70
N ARG A 188 -3.17 -42.12 -0.85
CA ARG A 188 -2.25 -42.03 0.29
C ARG A 188 -1.10 -41.06 0.02
#